data_AF-A0A149QJ14-F1
#
_entry.id   AF-A0A149QJ14-F1
#
_cell.length_a   1.000
_cell.length_b   1.000
_cell.length_c   1.000
_cell.angle_alpha   90.00
_cell.angle_beta   90.00
_cell.angle_gamma   90.00
#
_symmetry.space_group_name_H-M   'P 1'
#
loop_
_entity.id
_entity.type
_entity.pdbx_description
1 polymer ?
#
loop_
_entity_poly.entity_id
_entity_poly.type
_entity_poly.pdbx_seq_one_letter_code
_entity_poly.pdbx_strand_id
1 'polypeptide(L)'
;MSRQVTEILRDRSKVTYNQSIRIQPQLVARGVLGHLSSVGLNRYDERHSQHLFDDRSDLLRQVRLHYWVYPYSGRTVLRDFGLGILGGKGSSAIYVLKAYPLAFAMVWNRDFQFEDWQPQSFDPFAGFEPDQEANLPLEFVGLPGQVWPEHVQGNTFALLHSDGAFVATEKGRG
;
A
#
# COMPACT_ATOMS: atom_id res chain seq x y z
N MET A 1 14.76 -1.21 0.95
CA MET A 1 13.64 -1.69 0.11
C MET A 1 13.68 -1.11 -1.31
N SER A 2 13.43 0.20 -1.54
CA SER A 2 13.26 0.78 -2.89
C SER A 2 14.45 0.59 -3.86
N ARG A 3 15.69 0.71 -3.36
CA ARG A 3 16.91 0.53 -4.17
C ARG A 3 17.03 -0.88 -4.76
N GLN A 4 16.79 -1.91 -3.94
CA GLN A 4 16.87 -3.31 -4.39
C GLN A 4 15.85 -3.59 -5.50
N VAL A 5 14.61 -3.13 -5.33
CA VAL A 5 13.57 -3.29 -6.38
C VAL A 5 13.94 -2.54 -7.65
N THR A 6 14.57 -1.37 -7.53
CA THR A 6 15.03 -0.59 -8.69
C THR A 6 16.15 -1.30 -9.44
N GLU A 7 17.09 -1.92 -8.73
CA GLU A 7 18.16 -2.73 -9.33
C GLU A 7 17.58 -3.94 -10.09
N ILE A 8 16.57 -4.59 -9.52
CA ILE A 8 15.81 -5.67 -10.17
C ILE A 8 15.13 -5.18 -11.46
N LEU A 9 14.44 -4.05 -11.41
CA LEU A 9 13.75 -3.48 -12.58
C LEU A 9 14.70 -3.01 -13.69
N ARG A 10 15.96 -2.72 -13.37
CA ARG A 10 16.97 -2.28 -14.36
C ARG A 10 17.65 -3.45 -15.07
N ASP A 11 17.75 -4.61 -14.43
CA ASP A 11 18.39 -5.79 -15.00
C ASP A 11 17.45 -6.52 -15.98
N ARG A 12 17.47 -6.07 -17.24
CA ARG A 12 16.68 -6.67 -18.34
C ARG A 12 17.07 -8.12 -18.68
N SER A 13 18.21 -8.61 -18.19
CA SER A 13 18.69 -9.97 -18.47
C SER A 13 18.12 -11.04 -17.51
N LYS A 14 17.49 -10.61 -16.41
CA LYS A 14 17.02 -11.48 -15.32
C LYS A 14 15.56 -11.25 -14.93
N VAL A 15 14.68 -10.92 -15.86
CA VAL A 15 13.24 -10.85 -15.56
C VAL A 15 12.69 -12.28 -15.45
N THR A 16 13.14 -13.02 -14.44
CA THR A 16 12.39 -14.14 -13.88
C THR A 16 11.14 -13.55 -13.27
N TYR A 17 9.97 -14.12 -13.58
CA TYR A 17 8.65 -13.60 -13.23
C TYR A 17 8.46 -13.31 -11.73
N ASN A 18 9.22 -14.00 -10.87
CA ASN A 18 9.23 -13.85 -9.43
C ASN A 18 10.64 -13.54 -8.92
N GLN A 19 10.78 -12.44 -8.18
CA GLN A 19 11.99 -12.13 -7.41
C GLN A 19 11.64 -11.92 -5.94
N SER A 20 12.64 -11.73 -5.07
CA SER A 20 12.37 -11.36 -3.67
C SER A 20 13.41 -10.39 -3.14
N ILE A 21 13.00 -9.58 -2.17
CA ILE A 21 13.86 -8.65 -1.46
C ILE A 21 13.80 -8.91 0.04
N ARG A 22 14.88 -8.60 0.75
CA ARG A 22 14.90 -8.73 2.20
C ARG A 22 14.32 -7.49 2.88
N ILE A 23 13.42 -7.71 3.83
CA ILE A 23 12.74 -6.65 4.58
C ILE A 23 12.62 -7.02 6.06
N GLN A 24 12.36 -6.02 6.91
CA GLN A 24 11.81 -6.20 8.26
C GLN A 24 10.31 -5.83 8.21
N PRO A 25 9.38 -6.80 8.12
CA PRO A 25 7.99 -6.52 7.76
C PRO A 25 7.28 -5.54 8.68
N GLN A 26 7.51 -5.63 10.00
CA GLN A 26 6.91 -4.74 10.98
C GLN A 26 7.37 -3.30 10.80
N LEU A 27 8.67 -3.08 10.52
CA LEU A 27 9.20 -1.74 10.25
C LEU A 27 8.68 -1.18 8.92
N VAL A 28 8.50 -2.01 7.89
CA VAL A 28 7.86 -1.58 6.64
C VAL A 28 6.43 -1.14 6.89
N ALA A 29 5.64 -1.94 7.62
CA ALA A 29 4.24 -1.64 7.92
C ALA A 29 4.09 -0.33 8.71
N ARG A 30 4.91 -0.13 9.74
CA ARG A 30 4.94 1.13 10.51
C ARG A 30 5.43 2.30 9.67
N GLY A 31 6.46 2.09 8.84
CA GLY A 31 6.95 3.11 7.92
C GLY A 31 5.87 3.57 6.94
N VAL A 32 5.08 2.65 6.40
CA VAL A 32 3.92 2.95 5.54
C VAL A 32 2.86 3.71 6.33
N LEU A 33 2.48 3.23 7.52
CA LEU A 33 1.50 3.93 8.38
C LEU A 33 1.96 5.36 8.72
N GLY A 34 3.24 5.56 9.01
CA GLY A 34 3.81 6.86 9.34
C GLY A 34 3.74 7.83 8.17
N HIS A 35 4.04 7.36 6.95
CA HIS A 35 3.86 8.16 5.74
C HIS A 35 2.39 8.51 5.48
N LEU A 36 1.46 7.57 5.70
CA LEU A 36 0.04 7.83 5.53
C LEU A 36 -0.50 8.80 6.59
N SER A 37 0.00 8.67 7.83
CA SER A 37 -0.42 9.50 8.96
C SER A 37 0.07 10.95 8.87
N SER A 38 1.17 11.19 8.14
CA SER A 38 1.72 12.54 7.94
C SER A 38 0.99 13.37 6.88
N VAL A 39 0.06 12.77 6.13
CA VAL A 39 -0.74 13.48 5.13
C VAL A 39 -1.99 14.11 5.75
N GLY A 40 -2.17 15.40 5.49
CA GLY A 40 -3.29 16.22 5.97
C GLY A 40 -2.94 17.03 7.22
N LEU A 41 -3.56 18.21 7.36
CA LEU A 41 -3.42 19.05 8.56
C LEU A 41 -4.37 18.59 9.66
N ASN A 42 -3.95 18.68 10.92
CA ASN A 42 -4.74 18.35 12.12
C ASN A 42 -5.35 16.92 12.11
N ARG A 43 -4.66 15.95 11.52
CA ARG A 43 -5.12 14.55 11.42
C ARG A 43 -4.41 13.61 12.41
N TYR A 44 -4.16 14.12 13.61
CA TYR A 44 -3.68 13.30 14.70
C TYR A 44 -4.75 12.27 15.07
N ASP A 45 -4.32 11.01 15.16
CA ASP A 45 -5.14 9.90 15.62
C ASP A 45 -4.32 9.09 16.61
N GLU A 46 -4.84 8.98 17.82
CA GLU A 46 -4.18 8.28 18.91
C GLU A 46 -4.00 6.79 18.61
N ARG A 47 -4.95 6.15 17.91
CA ARG A 47 -4.86 4.73 17.53
C ARG A 47 -3.74 4.51 16.53
N HIS A 48 -3.63 5.37 15.51
CA HIS A 48 -2.50 5.32 14.58
C HIS A 48 -1.17 5.56 15.31
N SER A 49 -1.14 6.50 16.25
CA SER A 49 0.07 6.84 17.02
C SER A 49 0.53 5.67 17.88
N GLN A 50 -0.37 4.94 18.53
CA GLN A 50 -0.03 3.73 19.29
C GLN A 50 0.71 2.72 18.42
N HIS A 51 0.23 2.47 17.20
CA HIS A 51 0.89 1.55 16.26
C HIS A 51 2.28 2.01 15.78
N LEU A 52 2.56 3.31 15.82
CA LEU A 52 3.86 3.87 15.39
C LEU A 52 4.92 3.81 16.47
N PHE A 53 4.53 4.00 17.74
CA PHE A 53 5.46 4.15 18.86
C PHE A 53 5.52 2.92 19.78
N ASP A 54 4.57 1.99 19.69
CA ASP A 54 4.61 0.72 20.43
C ASP A 54 5.29 -0.37 19.61
N ASP A 55 6.44 -0.84 20.08
CA ASP A 55 7.19 -1.91 19.45
C ASP A 55 6.49 -3.27 19.47
N ARG A 56 5.48 -3.45 20.32
CA ARG A 56 4.67 -4.68 20.38
C ARG A 56 3.33 -4.53 19.67
N SER A 57 3.15 -3.45 18.93
CA SER A 57 1.92 -3.23 18.17
C SER A 57 1.57 -4.40 17.27
N ASP A 58 0.29 -4.77 17.28
CA ASP A 58 -0.33 -5.78 16.45
C ASP A 58 -0.95 -5.22 15.15
N LEU A 59 -0.38 -4.13 14.59
CA LEU A 59 -0.96 -3.41 13.44
C LEU A 59 -1.39 -4.35 12.31
N LEU A 60 -0.51 -5.26 11.89
CA LEU A 60 -0.79 -6.23 10.81
C LEU A 60 -1.84 -7.30 11.17
N ARG A 61 -2.30 -7.36 12.43
CA ARG A 61 -3.46 -8.16 12.85
C ARG A 61 -4.77 -7.37 12.81
N GLN A 62 -4.70 -6.05 12.94
CA GLN A 62 -5.88 -5.18 12.89
C GLN A 62 -6.22 -4.76 11.45
N VAL A 63 -5.21 -4.45 10.64
CA VAL A 63 -5.38 -4.04 9.23
C VAL A 63 -4.77 -5.04 8.28
N ARG A 64 -5.29 -5.09 7.05
CA ARG A 64 -4.62 -5.81 5.96
C ARG A 64 -3.77 -4.82 5.17
N LEU A 65 -2.46 -5.00 5.23
CA LEU A 65 -1.51 -4.26 4.40
C LEU A 65 -1.24 -5.04 3.13
N HIS A 66 -1.54 -4.42 2.00
CA HIS A 66 -1.24 -4.94 0.68
C HIS A 66 -0.07 -4.20 0.04
N TYR A 67 0.58 -4.85 -0.91
CA TYR A 67 1.66 -4.26 -1.69
C TYR A 67 1.69 -4.80 -3.12
N TRP A 68 2.31 -4.03 -4.01
CA TRP A 68 2.59 -4.45 -5.38
C TRP A 68 3.72 -3.64 -6.00
N VAL A 69 4.31 -4.20 -7.07
CA VAL A 69 5.27 -3.47 -7.89
C VAL A 69 4.55 -2.32 -8.61
N TYR A 70 5.08 -1.11 -8.44
CA TYR A 70 4.56 0.11 -9.03
C TYR A 70 5.61 0.71 -9.98
N PRO A 71 5.63 0.31 -11.26
CA PRO A 71 6.67 0.68 -12.21
C PRO A 71 6.46 2.07 -12.84
N TYR A 72 5.65 2.93 -12.22
CA TYR A 72 5.28 4.25 -12.75
C TYR A 72 5.97 5.37 -11.97
N SER A 73 6.24 6.50 -12.62
CA SER A 73 6.94 7.65 -12.02
C SER A 73 6.08 8.50 -11.07
N GLY A 74 4.76 8.35 -11.13
CA GLY A 74 3.82 9.11 -10.30
C GLY A 74 3.99 8.84 -8.81
N ARG A 75 3.57 9.80 -7.99
CA ARG A 75 3.42 9.61 -6.54
C ARG A 75 1.99 9.92 -6.14
N THR A 76 1.36 8.98 -5.46
CA THR A 76 -0.02 9.12 -4.99
C THR A 76 -0.05 8.80 -3.51
N VAL A 77 -0.60 9.70 -2.71
CA VAL A 77 -0.94 9.39 -1.32
C VAL A 77 -2.40 9.74 -1.12
N LEU A 78 -3.20 8.73 -0.80
CA LEU A 78 -4.61 8.91 -0.45
C LEU A 78 -4.84 8.42 0.97
N ARG A 79 -5.56 9.22 1.73
CA ARG A 79 -6.03 8.90 3.07
C ARG A 79 -7.54 9.06 3.11
N ASP A 80 -8.18 8.28 3.98
CA ASP A 80 -9.62 8.33 4.22
C ASP A 80 -10.44 8.10 2.93
N PHE A 81 -9.92 7.23 2.06
CA PHE A 81 -10.57 6.79 0.83
C PHE A 81 -11.43 5.57 1.15
N GLY A 82 -12.74 5.73 1.08
CA GLY A 82 -13.68 4.62 1.17
C GLY A 82 -13.77 3.92 -0.18
N LEU A 83 -13.57 2.61 -0.22
CA LEU A 83 -13.79 1.79 -1.41
C LEU A 83 -14.87 0.76 -1.12
N GLY A 84 -15.83 0.59 -2.01
CA GLY A 84 -16.85 -0.43 -1.89
C GLY A 84 -17.22 -1.05 -3.23
N ILE A 85 -17.77 -2.26 -3.18
CA ILE A 85 -18.20 -3.01 -4.36
C ILE A 85 -19.72 -3.18 -4.29
N LEU A 86 -20.45 -2.69 -5.29
CA LEU A 86 -21.91 -2.84 -5.39
C LEU A 86 -22.26 -4.32 -5.55
N GLY A 87 -23.09 -4.85 -4.64
CA GLY A 87 -23.47 -6.27 -4.61
C GLY A 87 -22.40 -7.23 -4.07
N GLY A 88 -21.23 -6.72 -3.65
CA GLY A 88 -20.12 -7.50 -3.09
C GLY A 88 -20.06 -7.53 -1.55
N LYS A 89 -18.99 -8.14 -1.01
CA LYS A 89 -18.75 -8.29 0.43
C LYS A 89 -18.20 -7.01 1.10
N GLY A 90 -18.95 -5.92 0.97
CA GLY A 90 -18.79 -4.72 1.80
C GLY A 90 -17.87 -3.64 1.25
N SER A 91 -17.67 -2.62 2.09
CA SER A 91 -16.78 -1.50 1.86
C SER A 91 -15.68 -1.45 2.91
N SER A 92 -14.62 -0.71 2.63
CA SER A 92 -13.54 -0.48 3.58
C SER A 92 -13.01 0.94 3.46
N ALA A 93 -12.53 1.47 4.58
CA ALA A 93 -11.58 2.57 4.54
C ALA A 93 -10.24 2.02 4.08
N ILE A 94 -9.65 2.67 3.09
CA ILE A 94 -8.38 2.29 2.48
C ILE A 94 -7.47 3.52 2.46
N TYR A 95 -6.22 3.32 2.85
CA TYR A 95 -5.16 4.30 2.69
C TYR A 95 -4.18 3.80 1.64
N VAL A 96 -3.82 4.63 0.67
CA VAL A 96 -2.99 4.23 -0.47
C VAL A 96 -1.71 5.07 -0.51
N LEU A 97 -0.57 4.42 -0.63
CA LEU A 97 0.74 5.05 -0.83
C LEU A 97 1.40 4.42 -2.05
N LYS A 98 1.56 5.19 -3.12
CA LYS A 98 2.23 4.75 -4.36
C LYS A 98 3.43 5.64 -4.63
N ALA A 99 4.59 5.03 -4.76
CA ALA A 99 5.78 5.69 -5.21
C ALA A 99 6.68 4.68 -5.90
N TYR A 100 7.32 5.05 -7.01
CA TYR A 100 8.27 4.15 -7.65
C TYR A 100 9.30 3.60 -6.62
N PRO A 101 9.52 2.28 -6.53
CA PRO A 101 8.98 1.20 -7.36
C PRO A 101 7.89 0.35 -6.70
N LEU A 102 7.34 0.74 -5.55
CA LEU A 102 6.38 -0.06 -4.78
C LEU A 102 5.18 0.78 -4.35
N ALA A 103 4.02 0.15 -4.40
CA ALA A 103 2.79 0.72 -3.89
C ALA A 103 2.23 -0.14 -2.76
N PHE A 104 1.47 0.51 -1.89
CA PHE A 104 0.87 -0.06 -0.70
C PHE A 104 -0.59 0.39 -0.59
N ALA A 105 -1.43 -0.52 -0.10
CA ALA A 105 -2.79 -0.22 0.30
C ALA A 105 -3.05 -0.81 1.69
N MET A 106 -3.42 0.03 2.65
CA MET A 106 -3.80 -0.38 4.00
C MET A 106 -5.31 -0.38 4.10
N VAL A 107 -5.88 -1.55 4.36
CA VAL A 107 -7.33 -1.80 4.34
C VAL A 107 -7.80 -2.12 5.76
N TRP A 108 -8.73 -1.33 6.27
CA TRP A 108 -9.20 -1.40 7.67
C TRP A 108 -10.27 -2.48 7.89
N ASN A 109 -10.83 -3.04 6.81
CA ASN A 109 -11.70 -4.20 6.84
C ASN A 109 -10.93 -5.41 6.27
N ARG A 110 -10.51 -6.33 7.12
CA ARG A 110 -9.73 -7.51 6.69
C ARG A 110 -10.50 -8.46 5.79
N ASP A 111 -11.82 -8.40 5.76
CA ASP A 111 -12.63 -9.26 4.87
C ASP A 111 -12.86 -8.62 3.50
N PHE A 112 -12.43 -7.37 3.32
CA PHE A 112 -12.50 -6.69 2.03
C PHE A 112 -11.57 -7.36 1.01
N GLN A 113 -12.06 -7.46 -0.22
CA GLN A 113 -11.35 -7.99 -1.36
C GLN A 113 -11.54 -7.02 -2.51
N PHE A 114 -10.47 -6.72 -3.26
CA PHE A 114 -10.57 -5.87 -4.44
C PHE A 114 -11.34 -6.58 -5.57
N GLU A 115 -11.97 -5.83 -6.45
CA GLU A 115 -12.58 -6.37 -7.68
C GLU A 115 -11.49 -6.56 -8.76
N ASP A 116 -11.62 -7.59 -9.59
CA ASP A 116 -10.78 -7.95 -10.74
C ASP A 116 -9.31 -8.33 -10.49
N TRP A 117 -8.63 -7.70 -9.54
CA TRP A 117 -7.21 -7.91 -9.29
C TRP A 117 -6.88 -7.84 -7.80
N GLN A 118 -6.07 -8.79 -7.30
CA GLN A 118 -5.69 -8.87 -5.90
C GLN A 118 -4.20 -8.53 -5.71
N PRO A 119 -3.87 -7.49 -4.93
CA PRO A 119 -2.49 -7.26 -4.52
C PRO A 119 -2.02 -8.28 -3.48
N GLN A 120 -0.71 -8.50 -3.45
CA GLN A 120 -0.06 -9.33 -2.45
C GLN A 120 -0.28 -8.77 -1.04
N SER A 121 -0.39 -9.65 -0.04
CA SER A 121 -0.70 -9.29 1.35
C SER A 121 0.49 -9.50 2.29
N PHE A 122 0.59 -8.65 3.32
CA PHE A 122 1.52 -8.81 4.45
C PHE A 122 1.00 -9.77 5.52
N ASP A 123 -0.18 -10.37 5.36
CA ASP A 123 -0.77 -11.31 6.33
C ASP A 123 0.20 -12.42 6.78
N PRO A 124 1.02 -13.05 5.91
CA PRO A 124 2.00 -14.05 6.33
C PRO A 124 3.05 -13.54 7.33
N PHE A 125 3.26 -12.22 7.37
CA PHE A 125 4.23 -11.56 8.23
C PHE A 125 3.64 -11.00 9.53
N ALA A 126 2.31 -11.13 9.75
CA ALA A 126 1.64 -10.53 10.90
C ALA A 126 2.14 -11.04 12.27
N GLY A 127 2.77 -12.22 12.30
CA GLY A 127 3.36 -12.82 13.51
C GLY A 127 4.86 -12.61 13.67
N PHE A 128 5.52 -11.82 12.81
CA PHE A 128 6.95 -11.58 12.88
C PHE A 128 7.30 -10.59 13.99
N GLU A 129 8.44 -10.79 14.65
CA GLU A 129 8.99 -9.82 15.61
C GLU A 129 9.50 -8.56 14.89
N PRO A 130 9.64 -7.41 15.59
CA PRO A 130 10.00 -6.13 14.96
C PRO A 130 11.32 -6.12 14.19
N ASP A 131 12.33 -6.84 14.69
CA ASP A 131 13.67 -6.94 14.11
C ASP A 131 13.84 -8.10 13.13
N GLN A 132 12.84 -8.99 13.04
CA GLN A 132 12.89 -10.19 12.22
C GLN A 132 12.90 -9.87 10.72
N GLU A 133 13.89 -10.40 10.01
CA GLU A 133 13.99 -10.28 8.56
C GLU A 133 13.18 -11.36 7.82
N ALA A 134 12.61 -11.00 6.69
CA ALA A 134 11.87 -11.89 5.79
C ALA A 134 12.18 -11.58 4.32
N ASN A 135 11.94 -12.56 3.44
CA ASN A 135 11.93 -12.31 2.00
C ASN A 135 10.52 -11.92 1.55
N LEU A 136 10.38 -10.71 1.01
CA LEU A 136 9.16 -10.24 0.36
C LEU A 136 9.18 -10.67 -1.12
N PRO A 137 8.28 -11.55 -1.56
CA PRO A 137 8.18 -11.90 -2.98
C PRO A 137 7.71 -10.70 -3.79
N LEU A 138 8.18 -10.58 -5.02
CA LEU A 138 7.83 -9.53 -5.97
C LEU A 138 7.37 -10.18 -7.26
N GLU A 139 6.12 -9.89 -7.62
CA GLU A 139 5.51 -10.32 -8.87
C GLU A 139 5.53 -9.16 -9.86
N PHE A 140 5.90 -9.45 -11.11
CA PHE A 140 6.02 -8.44 -12.18
C PHE A 140 5.00 -8.65 -13.32
N VAL A 141 4.09 -9.61 -13.17
CA VAL A 141 3.08 -9.98 -14.18
C VAL A 141 1.70 -9.52 -13.74
N GLY A 142 0.88 -9.06 -14.69
CA GLY A 142 -0.50 -8.68 -14.41
C GLY A 142 -0.62 -7.50 -13.46
N LEU A 143 0.37 -6.60 -13.44
CA LEU A 143 0.35 -5.41 -12.59
C LEU A 143 -0.82 -4.50 -12.96
N PRO A 144 -1.46 -3.85 -11.97
CA PRO A 144 -2.59 -2.98 -12.23
C PRO A 144 -2.11 -1.67 -12.87
N GLY A 145 -3.03 -0.97 -13.53
CA GLY A 145 -2.73 0.33 -14.13
C GLY A 145 -2.30 1.40 -13.13
N GLN A 146 -1.67 2.47 -13.62
CA GLN A 146 -1.09 3.53 -12.79
C GLN A 146 -2.06 4.16 -11.78
N VAL A 147 -3.34 4.25 -12.14
CA VAL A 147 -4.42 4.92 -11.38
C VAL A 147 -5.28 3.96 -10.56
N TRP A 148 -4.89 2.69 -10.46
CA TRP A 148 -5.53 1.72 -9.58
C TRP A 148 -5.01 1.89 -8.14
N PRO A 149 -5.86 1.77 -7.09
CA PRO A 149 -7.31 1.50 -7.13
C PRO A 149 -8.17 2.78 -7.14
N GLU A 150 -7.57 3.97 -7.32
CA GLU A 150 -8.29 5.25 -7.22
C GLU A 150 -9.36 5.43 -8.30
N HIS A 151 -9.06 4.99 -9.50
CA HIS A 151 -9.97 5.07 -10.63
C HIS A 151 -10.86 3.84 -10.64
N VAL A 152 -12.00 3.97 -9.96
CA VAL A 152 -13.00 2.92 -9.88
C VAL A 152 -13.69 2.72 -11.23
N GLN A 153 -13.90 1.46 -11.60
CA GLN A 153 -14.61 1.05 -12.81
C GLN A 153 -15.65 -0.02 -12.45
N GLY A 154 -16.63 -0.23 -13.33
CA GLY A 154 -17.64 -1.27 -13.14
C GLY A 154 -18.50 -1.04 -11.91
N ASN A 155 -18.52 -2.02 -11.01
CA ASN A 155 -19.37 -2.03 -9.81
C ASN A 155 -18.68 -1.44 -8.57
N THR A 156 -17.44 -0.99 -8.70
CA THR A 156 -16.71 -0.38 -7.61
C THR A 156 -17.07 1.10 -7.47
N PHE A 157 -17.28 1.57 -6.24
CA PHE A 157 -17.48 2.99 -5.93
C PHE A 157 -16.44 3.48 -4.94
N ALA A 158 -16.03 4.73 -5.12
CA ALA A 158 -15.12 5.44 -4.23
C ALA A 158 -15.86 6.55 -3.48
N LEU A 159 -15.58 6.66 -2.19
CA LEU A 159 -16.02 7.76 -1.34
C LEU A 159 -14.76 8.48 -0.85
N LEU A 160 -14.71 9.79 -1.05
CA LEU A 160 -13.66 10.62 -0.46
C LEU A 160 -14.31 11.56 0.54
N HIS A 161 -13.75 11.61 1.74
CA HIS A 161 -14.08 12.68 2.66
C HIS A 161 -13.69 14.02 2.01
N SER A 162 -14.56 15.02 2.07
CA SER A 162 -14.52 16.27 1.27
C SER A 162 -13.19 17.04 1.28
N ASP A 163 -12.31 16.76 2.25
CA ASP A 163 -11.10 17.53 2.54
C ASP A 163 -9.79 16.72 2.31
N GLY A 164 -9.84 15.53 1.70
CA GLY A 164 -8.80 14.49 1.87
C GLY A 164 -7.90 14.10 0.69
N ALA A 165 -8.17 14.53 -0.55
CA ALA A 165 -7.45 14.00 -1.71
C ALA A 165 -6.35 14.96 -2.19
N PHE A 166 -5.09 14.51 -2.15
CA PHE A 166 -3.95 15.25 -2.70
C PHE A 166 -3.22 14.39 -3.74
N VAL A 167 -3.15 14.87 -4.98
CA VAL A 167 -2.31 14.27 -6.02
C VAL A 167 -1.09 15.16 -6.20
N ALA A 168 0.09 14.65 -5.86
CA ALA A 168 1.35 15.37 -6.07
C ALA A 168 1.91 14.97 -7.45
N THR A 169 1.78 15.87 -8.42
CA THR A 169 2.40 15.72 -9.74
C THR A 169 3.77 16.40 -9.77
N GLU A 170 4.72 15.80 -10.48
CA GLU A 170 6.02 16.44 -10.74
C GLU A 170 5.78 17.70 -11.60
N LYS A 171 6.40 18.82 -11.22
CA LYS A 171 6.30 20.08 -11.97
C LYS A 171 6.93 19.87 -13.35
N GLY A 172 6.10 19.88 -14.40
CA GLY A 172 6.58 19.82 -15.78
C GLY A 172 7.64 20.89 -16.03
N ARG A 173 8.82 20.47 -16.47
CA ARG A 173 9.85 21.38 -16.98
C ARG A 173 9.37 21.92 -18.34
N GLY A 174 8.82 23.12 -18.32
CA GLY A 174 8.70 23.96 -19.52
C GLY A 174 10.05 24.56 -19.91
#